data_AF-A0A6V7JLU7-F1
#
_entry.id   AF-A0A6V7JLU7-F1
#
_cell.length_a   1.000
_cell.length_b   1.000
_cell.length_c   1.000
_cell.angle_alpha   90.00
_cell.angle_beta   90.00
_cell.angle_gamma   90.00
#
_symmetry.space_group_name_H-M   'P 1'
#
loop_
_entity.id
_entity.type
_entity.pdbx_description
1 polymer ?
#
loop_
_entity_poly.entity_id
_entity_poly.type
_entity_poly.pdbx_seq_one_letter_code
_entity_poly.pdbx_strand_id
1 'polypeptide(L)' 'TVYNIPICIWLMDTHPNNAPMCYVRPTADMTIKVSMYVDHNGKIYLPYLHDWVP' A
#
# COMPACT_ATOMS: atom_id res chain seq x y z
N THR A 1 7.51 21.19 -6.14
CA THR A 1 6.07 20.87 -6.25
C THR A 1 5.82 19.57 -5.53
N VAL A 2 4.74 19.47 -4.75
CA VAL A 2 4.40 18.25 -3.97
C VAL A 2 3.43 17.42 -4.80
N TYR A 3 3.60 16.10 -4.78
CA TYR A 3 2.67 15.16 -5.43
C TYR A 3 1.94 14.35 -4.36
N ASN A 4 0.61 14.38 -4.39
CA ASN A 4 -0.24 13.68 -3.42
C ASN A 4 -0.61 12.31 -3.98
N ILE A 5 0.02 11.26 -3.46
CA ILE A 5 -0.25 9.89 -3.89
C ILE A 5 -1.48 9.37 -3.13
N PRO A 6 -2.57 9.00 -3.83
CA PRO A 6 -3.74 8.42 -3.20
C PRO A 6 -3.44 6.99 -2.73
N ILE A 7 -3.54 6.76 -1.41
CA ILE A 7 -3.35 5.45 -0.78
C ILE A 7 -4.58 5.05 0.03
N CYS A 8 -4.79 3.74 0.17
CA CYS A 8 -5.78 3.16 1.05
C CYS A 8 -5.11 2.13 1.96
N ILE A 9 -5.30 2.28 3.26
CA ILE A 9 -4.76 1.39 4.29
C ILE A 9 -5.94 0.62 4.88
N TRP A 10 -5.91 -0.69 4.75
CA TRP A 10 -6.89 -1.60 5.32
C TRP A 10 -6.34 -2.20 6.60
N LEU A 11 -6.98 -1.88 7.72
CA LEU A 11 -6.68 -2.47 9.02
C LEU A 11 -7.58 -3.69 9.21
N MET A 12 -6.97 -4.86 9.34
CA MET A 12 -7.70 -6.09 9.64
C MET A 12 -8.01 -6.17 11.15
N ASP A 13 -9.01 -6.96 11.53
CA ASP A 13 -9.39 -7.16 12.95
C ASP A 13 -8.24 -7.74 13.79
N THR A 14 -7.27 -8.39 13.13
CA THR A 14 -6.07 -8.94 13.76
C THR A 14 -4.96 -7.91 14.02
N HIS A 15 -5.13 -6.65 13.61
CA HIS A 15 -4.18 -5.57 13.88
C HIS A 15 -4.23 -5.20 15.38
N PRO A 16 -3.10 -4.87 16.04
CA PRO A 16 -1.74 -4.68 15.51
C PRO A 16 -0.92 -5.96 15.34
N ASN A 17 -1.41 -7.14 15.73
CA ASN A 17 -0.62 -8.37 15.65
C ASN A 17 -0.23 -8.75 14.22
N ASN A 18 -1.02 -8.35 13.21
CA ASN A 18 -0.68 -8.45 11.80
C ASN A 18 -0.55 -7.07 11.16
N ALA A 19 0.30 -6.99 10.14
CA ALA A 19 0.51 -5.78 9.36
C ALA A 19 -0.80 -5.31 8.67
N PRO A 20 -0.98 -3.99 8.51
CA PRO A 20 -2.05 -3.47 7.66
C PRO A 20 -1.82 -3.83 6.19
N MET A 21 -2.91 -3.91 5.44
CA MET A 21 -2.87 -4.15 4.00
C MET A 21 -2.97 -2.81 3.25
N CYS A 22 -1.92 -2.44 2.52
CA CYS A 22 -1.82 -1.12 1.89
C CYS A 22 -1.95 -1.21 0.36
N TYR A 23 -2.65 -0.24 -0.22
CA TYR A 23 -2.87 -0.13 -1.66
C TYR A 23 -2.70 1.29 -2.16
N VAL A 24 -2.17 1.44 -3.38
CA VAL A 24 -2.25 2.68 -4.16
C VAL A 24 -3.59 2.68 -4.91
N ARG A 25 -4.35 3.77 -4.79
CA ARG A 25 -5.65 3.90 -5.46
C ARG A 25 -5.58 5.01 -6.50
N PRO A 26 -5.15 4.73 -7.75
CA PRO A 26 -5.05 5.76 -8.79
C PRO A 26 -6.40 6.46 -9.02
N THR A 27 -6.37 7.76 -9.30
CA THR A 27 -7.53 8.47 -9.84
C THR A 27 -7.73 8.13 -11.33
N ALA A 28 -8.82 8.61 -11.94
CA ALA A 28 -9.14 8.33 -13.34
C ALA A 28 -8.01 8.71 -14.34
N ASP A 29 -7.24 9.76 -14.01
CA ASP A 29 -6.11 10.24 -14.83
C ASP A 29 -4.75 9.62 -14.43
N MET A 30 -4.72 8.68 -13.47
CA MET A 30 -3.50 8.05 -12.98
C MET A 30 -3.41 6.59 -13.40
N THR A 31 -2.18 6.10 -13.58
CA THR A 31 -1.90 4.69 -13.84
C THR A 31 -0.96 4.13 -12.78
N ILE A 32 -1.15 2.86 -12.42
CA ILE A 32 -0.28 2.18 -11.47
C ILE A 32 1.04 1.87 -12.16
N LYS A 33 2.14 2.37 -11.59
CA LYS A 33 3.49 2.01 -12.00
C LYS A 33 3.95 0.79 -11.21
N VAL A 34 3.97 -0.36 -11.89
CA VAL A 34 4.47 -1.61 -11.34
C VAL A 34 5.95 -1.49 -10.99
N SER A 35 6.31 -1.95 -9.79
CA SER A 35 7.68 -1.93 -9.28
C SER A 35 7.90 -3.06 -8.28
N MET A 36 9.10 -3.15 -7.71
CA MET A 36 9.39 -4.12 -6.63
C MET A 36 8.51 -3.94 -5.39
N TYR A 37 7.90 -2.76 -5.21
CA TYR A 37 7.08 -2.43 -4.04
C TYR A 37 5.59 -2.27 -4.36
N VAL A 38 5.19 -2.29 -5.64
CA VAL A 38 3.80 -2.06 -6.05
C VAL A 38 3.46 -3.00 -7.19
N ASP A 39 2.42 -3.83 -7.03
CA ASP A 39 1.94 -4.71 -8.10
C ASP A 39 0.97 -4.01 -9.07
N HIS A 40 0.50 -4.74 -10.08
CA HIS A 40 -0.47 -4.26 -11.08
C HIS A 40 -1.84 -3.86 -10.50
N ASN A 41 -2.22 -4.42 -9.35
CA ASN A 41 -3.44 -4.10 -8.62
C ASN A 41 -3.25 -2.92 -7.64
N GLY A 42 -2.03 -2.37 -7.57
CA GLY A 42 -1.67 -1.30 -6.65
C GLY A 42 -1.35 -1.80 -5.25
N LYS A 43 -1.24 -3.12 -5.02
CA LYS A 43 -0.89 -3.64 -3.69
C LYS A 43 0.54 -3.27 -3.34
N ILE A 44 0.71 -2.70 -2.16
CA ILE A 44 2.00 -2.21 -1.67
C ILE A 44 2.71 -3.32 -0.89
N TYR A 45 3.96 -3.56 -1.25
CA TYR A 45 4.88 -4.47 -0.56
C TYR A 45 6.05 -3.65 -0.05
N LEU A 46 6.21 -3.59 1.28
CA LEU A 46 7.32 -2.90 1.93
C LEU A 46 7.97 -3.86 2.93
N PRO A 47 9.30 -3.82 3.10
CA PRO A 47 9.97 -4.59 4.14
C PRO A 47 9.35 -4.36 5.52
N TYR A 48 8.92 -3.13 5.82
CA TYR A 48 8.24 -2.78 7.07
C TYR A 48 6.89 -3.47 7.28
N LEU A 49 6.16 -3.78 6.21
CA LEU A 49 4.93 -4.56 6.28
C LEU A 49 5.21 -6.06 6.36
N HIS A 50 6.36 -6.51 5.85
CA HIS A 50 6.79 -7.90 5.90
C HIS A 50 7.32 -8.28 7.29
N ASP A 51 8.20 -7.45 7.83
CA ASP A 51 8.80 -7.60 9.16
C ASP A 51 8.00 -6.82 10.22
N TRP A 52 6.67 -6.82 10.10
CA TRP A 52 5.81 -6.08 11.01
C TRP A 52 5.86 -6.70 12.41
N VAL A 53 6.19 -5.87 13.39
CA VAL A 53 6.17 -6.24 14.81
C VAL A 53 5.15 -5.31 15.51
N PRO A 54 4.15 -5.86 16.23
CA PRO A 54 3.16 -5.07 16.98
C PRO A 54 3.77 -4.16 18.05
#